data_AF-A0A1N7QMN5-F1
#
_entry.id   AF-A0A1N7QMN5-F1
#
_cell.length_a   1.000
_cell.length_b   1.000
_cell.length_c   1.000
_cell.angle_alpha   90.00
_cell.angle_beta   90.00
_cell.angle_gamma   90.00
#
_symmetry.space_group_name_H-M   'P 1'
#
loop_
_entity.id
_entity.type
_entity.pdbx_description
1 polymer ?
#
loop_
_entity_poly.entity_id
_entity_poly.type
_entity_poly.pdbx_seq_one_letter_code
_entity_poly.pdbx_strand_id
1 'polypeptide(L)' 'MSTFSTQFDADRAIRNAVAHQRLEGVEADPRTISELHRVAKGEIQFADVIRHLKQRIASGDFQKPA' A
#
# COMPACT_ATOMS: atom_id res chain seq x y z
N MET A 1 -4.23 24.54 4.84
CA MET A 1 -4.55 23.10 4.70
C MET A 1 -3.79 22.35 5.78
N SER A 2 -4.47 21.82 6.78
CA SER A 2 -3.82 21.11 7.89
C SER A 2 -3.41 19.71 7.44
N THR A 3 -2.17 19.29 7.72
CA THR A 3 -1.57 18.00 7.33
C THR A 3 -2.44 16.78 7.65
N PHE A 4 -3.23 16.85 8.74
CA PHE A 4 -4.20 15.84 9.14
C PHE A 4 -5.29 15.55 8.11
N SER A 5 -5.76 16.57 7.38
CA SER A 5 -6.77 16.39 6.32
C SER A 5 -6.20 15.58 5.15
N THR A 6 -4.96 15.89 4.75
CA THR A 6 -4.27 15.22 3.65
C THR A 6 -3.99 13.74 3.95
N GLN A 7 -3.62 13.44 5.19
CA GLN A 7 -3.39 12.06 5.65
C GLN A 7 -4.69 11.23 5.70
N PHE A 8 -5.80 11.82 6.17
CA PHE A 8 -7.11 11.16 6.17
C PHE A 8 -7.60 10.89 4.74
N ASP A 9 -7.38 11.85 3.82
CA ASP A 9 -7.71 11.69 2.41
C ASP A 9 -6.88 10.58 1.73
N ALA A 10 -5.59 10.48 2.06
CA ALA A 10 -4.71 9.43 1.55
C ALA A 10 -5.13 8.03 2.02
N ASP A 11 -5.45 7.88 3.31
CA ASP A 11 -5.90 6.60 3.86
C ASP A 11 -7.23 6.14 3.23
N ARG A 12 -8.17 7.08 3.02
CA ARG A 12 -9.41 6.81 2.31
C ARG A 12 -9.16 6.39 0.86
N ALA A 13 -8.26 7.08 0.15
CA ALA A 13 -7.91 6.74 -1.23
C ALA A 13 -7.35 5.32 -1.35
N ILE A 14 -6.49 4.91 -0.41
CA ILE A 14 -5.92 3.56 -0.35
C ILE A 14 -7.02 2.51 -0.15
N ARG A 15 -7.91 2.73 0.83
CA ARG A 15 -9.03 1.80 1.09
C ARG A 15 -9.93 1.63 -0.13
N ASN A 16 -10.23 2.73 -0.83
CA ASN A 16 -11.02 2.68 -2.06
C ASN A 16 -10.30 1.92 -3.18
N ALA A 17 -9.00 2.14 -3.37
CA ALA A 17 -8.21 1.43 -4.38
C ALA A 17 -8.17 -0.09 -4.11
N VAL A 18 -7.97 -0.49 -2.85
CA VAL A 18 -7.99 -1.91 -2.45
C VAL A 18 -9.38 -2.53 -2.65
N ALA A 19 -10.44 -1.81 -2.28
CA ALA A 19 -11.81 -2.27 -2.52
C ALA A 19 -12.10 -2.47 -4.01
N HIS A 20 -11.64 -1.54 -4.86
CA HIS A 20 -11.79 -1.65 -6.32
C HIS A 20 -11.10 -2.91 -6.86
N GLN A 21 -9.88 -3.24 -6.41
CA GLN A 21 -9.20 -4.48 -6.82
C GLN A 21 -9.97 -5.74 -6.40
N ARG A 22 -10.54 -5.74 -5.19
CA ARG A 22 -11.36 -6.86 -4.70
C ARG A 22 -12.64 -7.06 -5.50
N LEU A 23 -13.27 -5.98 -5.96
CA LEU A 23 -14.43 -6.07 -6.86
C LEU A 23 -14.07 -6.76 -8.19
N GLU A 24 -12.83 -6.59 -8.65
CA GLU A 24 -12.28 -7.27 -9.84
C GLU A 24 -11.76 -8.69 -9.52
N GLY A 25 -11.97 -9.20 -8.31
CA GLY A 25 -11.49 -10.52 -7.88
C GLY A 25 -9.97 -10.58 -7.62
N VAL A 26 -9.30 -9.45 -7.50
CA VAL A 26 -7.86 -9.34 -7.25
C VAL A 26 -7.60 -8.98 -5.79
N GLU A 27 -6.93 -9.88 -5.05
CA GLU A 27 -6.43 -9.56 -3.71
C GLU A 27 -4.99 -9.05 -3.80
N ALA A 28 -4.77 -7.81 -3.37
CA ALA A 28 -3.44 -7.24 -3.30
C ALA A 28 -2.59 -7.87 -2.20
N ASP A 29 -1.27 -7.87 -2.40
CA ASP A 29 -0.30 -8.32 -1.40
C ASP A 29 -0.49 -7.57 -0.06
N PRO A 30 -0.78 -8.26 1.06
CA PRO A 30 -1.05 -7.63 2.35
C PRO A 30 0.10 -6.75 2.84
N ARG A 31 1.35 -7.10 2.51
CA ARG A 31 2.53 -6.29 2.86
C ARG A 31 2.50 -4.95 2.10
N THR A 32 2.14 -4.97 0.82
CA THR A 32 1.96 -3.75 0.01
C THR A 32 0.85 -2.85 0.57
N ILE A 33 -0.29 -3.42 0.96
CA ILE A 33 -1.38 -2.64 1.59
C ILE A 33 -0.89 -1.98 2.89
N SER A 34 -0.18 -2.72 3.75
CA SER A 34 0.40 -2.18 4.97
C SER A 34 1.37 -1.03 4.70
N GLU A 35 2.26 -1.19 3.72
CA GLU A 35 3.20 -0.14 3.30
C GLU A 35 2.49 1.12 2.78
N LEU A 36 1.41 0.97 2.02
CA LEU A 36 0.60 2.11 1.55
C LEU A 36 -0.01 2.89 2.74
N HIS A 37 -0.52 2.21 3.77
CA HIS A 37 -0.98 2.91 4.98
C HIS A 37 0.15 3.64 5.71
N ARG A 38 1.38 3.13 5.67
CA ARG A 38 2.56 3.83 6.20
C ARG A 38 2.92 5.07 5.38
N VAL A 39 2.71 5.04 4.05
CA VAL A 39 2.81 6.23 3.19
C VAL A 39 1.79 7.28 3.60
N ALA A 40 0.52 6.90 3.82
CA ALA A 40 -0.50 7.84 4.28
C ALA A 40 -0.11 8.51 5.61
N LYS A 41 0.60 7.79 6.49
CA LYS A 41 1.15 8.31 7.74
C LYS A 41 2.43 9.13 7.62
N GLY A 42 3.00 9.24 6.41
CA GLY A 42 4.28 9.91 6.19
C GLY A 42 5.49 9.15 6.75
N GLU A 43 5.33 7.87 7.13
CA GLU A 43 6.41 7.05 7.70
C GLU A 43 7.40 6.56 6.64
N ILE A 44 6.94 6.36 5.40
CA ILE A 44 7.74 5.95 4.24
C ILE A 44 7.28 6.70 3.00
N GLN A 45 8.11 6.71 1.95
CA GLN A 45 7.75 7.29 0.66
C GLN A 45 7.14 6.26 -0.28
N PHE A 46 6.33 6.69 -1.24
CA PHE A 46 5.75 5.80 -2.25
C PHE A 46 6.83 5.05 -3.06
N ALA A 47 7.97 5.69 -3.30
CA ALA A 47 9.13 5.07 -3.96
C ALA A 47 9.69 3.87 -3.17
N ASP A 48 9.60 3.89 -1.83
CA ASP A 48 10.03 2.78 -0.99
C ASP A 48 9.12 1.57 -1.18
N VAL A 49 7.80 1.78 -1.28
CA VAL A 49 6.81 0.71 -1.53
C VAL A 49 7.12 -0.01 -2.84
N ILE A 50 7.35 0.73 -3.92
CA ILE A 50 7.68 0.14 -5.23
C ILE A 50 9.00 -0.63 -5.17
N ARG A 51 10.00 -0.10 -4.46
CA ARG A 51 11.29 -0.77 -4.28
C ARG A 51 11.14 -2.08 -3.52
N HIS A 52 10.43 -2.08 -2.39
CA HIS A 52 10.21 -3.28 -1.59
C HIS A 52 9.37 -4.32 -2.33
N LEU A 53 8.34 -3.89 -3.06
CA LEU A 53 7.54 -4.79 -3.92
C LEU A 53 8.42 -5.48 -4.97
N LYS A 54 9.25 -4.72 -5.70
CA LYS A 54 10.19 -5.28 -6.68
C LYS A 54 11.16 -6.28 -6.05
N GLN A 55 11.68 -5.97 -4.86
CA GLN A 55 12.57 -6.88 -4.11
C GLN A 55 11.85 -8.19 -3.74
N ARG A 56 10.62 -8.12 -3.21
CA ARG A 56 9.82 -9.31 -2.87
C ARG A 56 9.51 -10.16 -4.10
N ILE A 57 9.22 -9.55 -5.24
CA ILE A 57 9.01 -10.28 -6.50
C ILE A 57 10.32 -10.96 -6.92
N ALA A 58 11.45 -10.25 -6.88
CA ALA A 58 12.73 -10.78 -7.30
C ALA A 58 13.26 -11.91 -6.39
N SER A 59 12.99 -11.84 -5.07
CA SER A 59 13.36 -12.90 -4.12
C SER A 59 12.37 -14.08 -4.11
N GLY A 60 11.25 -13.95 -4.82
CA GLY A 60 10.15 -14.92 -4.79
C GLY A 60 9.35 -14.90 -3.49
N ASP A 61 9.47 -13.86 -2.65
CA ASP A 61 8.74 -13.70 -1.39
C ASP A 61 7.43 -12.93 -1.52
N PHE A 62 7.07 -12.54 -2.75
CA PHE A 62 5.80 -11.90 -3.04
C PHE A 62 4.62 -12.79 -2.60
N GLN A 63 3.66 -12.20 -1.86
CA GLN A 63 2.49 -12.88 -1.31
C GLN A 63 2.76 -14.06 -0.35
N LYS A 64 3.99 -14.27 0.11
CA LYS A 64 4.26 -15.24 1.18
C LYS A 64 3.80 -14.69 2.54
N PRO A 65 3.27 -15.53 3.43
CA PRO A 65 3.13 -15.16 4.84
C PRO A 65 4.50 -14.76 5.41
N ALA A 66 4.50 -13.79 6.33
CA ALA A 66 5.72 -13.34 7.01
C ALA A 66 6.21 -14.38 8.01
#